data_AF-J0NR74-F1
#
_entry.id   AF-J0NR74-F1
#
_cell.length_a   1.000
_cell.length_b   1.000
_cell.length_c   1.000
_cell.angle_alpha   90.00
_cell.angle_beta   90.00
_cell.angle_gamma   90.00
#
_symmetry.space_group_name_H-M   'P 1'
#
loop_
_entity.id
_entity.type
_entity.pdbx_description
1 polymer ?
#
loop_
_entity_poly.entity_id
_entity_poly.type
_entity_poly.pdbx_seq_one_letter_code
_entity_poly.pdbx_strand_id
1 'polypeptide(L)'
;NIAVIDGPADTTVPELAGADITVKNMCDYTATPDSRTHATAMVSILAARGYGVARGAHITNYATPTREDTYGGECRASNIDDAISAAVADGARVISISQGGGGKITDGERQAIAGAVARGAVVVVATGNESAQDPSDSLASVNGTVGVGASDSAGRIQPYSNYGRGLAVMAPGDLNYHDLGNGGQVVSTSGTSAA
;
A
#
# COMPACT_ATOMS: atom_id res chain seq x y z
N ASN A 1 2.80 -13.46 7.57
CA ASN A 1 1.93 -12.40 8.10
C ASN A 1 2.37 -11.09 7.50
N ILE A 2 1.64 -10.62 6.50
CA ILE A 2 1.89 -9.38 5.77
C ILE A 2 0.72 -8.44 6.06
N ALA A 3 1.01 -7.24 6.53
CA ALA A 3 0.01 -6.18 6.62
C ALA A 3 0.04 -5.33 5.35
N VAL A 4 -1.13 -5.05 4.79
CA VAL A 4 -1.31 -4.14 3.66
C VAL A 4 -2.15 -2.96 4.14
N ILE A 5 -1.55 -1.77 4.22
CA ILE A 5 -2.26 -0.54 4.58
C ILE A 5 -2.66 0.15 3.28
N ASP A 6 -3.96 0.10 2.99
CA ASP A 6 -4.54 0.66 1.77
C ASP A 6 -6.05 0.94 1.99
N GLY A 7 -6.83 1.16 0.94
CA GLY A 7 -8.30 1.05 1.00
C GLY A 7 -8.76 -0.39 1.31
N PRO A 8 -10.08 -0.67 1.24
CA PRO A 8 -10.61 -2.00 1.51
C PRO A 8 -10.58 -2.87 0.25
N ALA A 9 -9.78 -3.93 0.27
CA ALA A 9 -9.66 -4.87 -0.83
C ALA A 9 -10.94 -5.70 -1.03
N ASP A 10 -11.30 -5.94 -2.29
CA ASP A 10 -12.36 -6.87 -2.68
C ASP A 10 -11.78 -8.29 -2.82
N THR A 11 -11.95 -9.10 -1.78
CA THR A 11 -11.46 -10.48 -1.74
C THR A 11 -12.31 -11.45 -2.58
N THR A 12 -13.38 -10.97 -3.20
CA THR A 12 -14.27 -11.80 -4.03
C THR A 12 -13.82 -11.90 -5.49
N VAL A 13 -12.79 -11.14 -5.90
CA VAL A 13 -12.23 -11.24 -7.25
C VAL A 13 -11.65 -12.63 -7.52
N PRO A 14 -11.78 -13.18 -8.74
CA PRO A 14 -11.47 -14.58 -9.01
C PRO A 14 -10.03 -15.00 -8.71
N GLU A 15 -9.06 -14.11 -8.88
CA GLU A 15 -7.64 -14.42 -8.67
C GLU A 15 -7.25 -14.59 -7.20
N LEU A 16 -8.04 -14.01 -6.28
CA LEU A 16 -7.87 -14.10 -4.82
C LEU A 16 -8.62 -15.30 -4.22
N ALA A 17 -9.33 -16.08 -5.03
CA ALA A 17 -10.10 -17.23 -4.55
C ALA A 17 -9.21 -18.23 -3.78
N GLY A 18 -9.48 -18.38 -2.49
CA GLY A 18 -8.75 -19.29 -1.58
C GLY A 18 -7.47 -18.70 -0.96
N ALA A 19 -7.20 -17.41 -1.16
CA ALA A 19 -6.15 -16.71 -0.42
C ALA A 19 -6.59 -16.43 1.03
N ASP A 20 -5.62 -16.46 1.96
CA ASP A 20 -5.83 -16.18 3.38
C ASP A 20 -5.70 -14.67 3.62
N ILE A 21 -6.81 -13.95 3.42
CA ILE A 21 -6.88 -12.49 3.50
C ILE A 21 -7.96 -12.07 4.49
N THR A 22 -7.59 -11.22 5.44
CA THR A 22 -8.53 -10.55 6.36
C THR A 22 -8.56 -9.05 6.06
N VAL A 23 -9.73 -8.49 5.75
CA VAL A 23 -9.92 -7.04 5.62
C VAL A 23 -10.39 -6.49 6.97
N LYS A 24 -9.63 -5.53 7.53
CA LYS A 24 -9.88 -4.89 8.82
C LYS A 24 -10.04 -3.39 8.61
N ASN A 25 -11.28 -2.91 8.69
CA ASN A 25 -11.58 -1.48 8.61
C ASN A 25 -11.07 -0.76 9.86
N MET A 26 -10.28 0.28 9.67
CA MET A 26 -9.73 1.09 10.78
C MET A 26 -10.71 2.14 11.31
N CYS A 27 -11.78 2.39 10.56
CA CYS A 27 -12.94 3.18 10.94
C CYS A 27 -14.10 2.88 9.96
N ASP A 28 -15.28 3.43 10.23
CA ASP A 28 -16.44 3.29 9.35
C ASP A 28 -16.41 4.37 8.25
N TYR A 29 -16.23 3.96 7.00
CA TYR A 29 -16.28 4.85 5.83
C TYR A 29 -16.84 4.14 4.60
N THR A 30 -17.25 4.94 3.62
CA THR A 30 -17.65 4.45 2.30
C THR A 30 -16.50 4.66 1.32
N ALA A 31 -15.84 3.56 0.96
CA ALA A 31 -14.77 3.55 -0.03
C ALA A 31 -15.32 3.74 -1.45
N THR A 32 -14.64 4.57 -2.23
CA THR A 32 -14.83 4.72 -3.66
C THR A 32 -14.45 3.44 -4.41
N PRO A 33 -14.96 3.26 -5.64
CA PRO A 33 -14.50 2.17 -6.49
C PRO A 33 -12.99 2.21 -6.74
N ASP A 34 -12.38 3.39 -6.85
CA ASP A 34 -10.93 3.56 -7.06
C ASP A 34 -10.12 3.11 -5.85
N SER A 35 -10.52 3.51 -4.63
CA SER A 35 -9.90 3.07 -3.37
C SER A 35 -9.96 1.54 -3.21
N ARG A 36 -11.13 0.94 -3.48
CA ARG A 36 -11.29 -0.52 -3.47
C ARG A 36 -10.44 -1.20 -4.54
N THR A 37 -10.42 -0.63 -5.73
CA THR A 37 -9.67 -1.14 -6.88
C THR A 37 -8.17 -1.16 -6.59
N HIS A 38 -7.63 -0.06 -6.07
CA HIS A 38 -6.23 0.07 -5.71
C HIS A 38 -5.83 -0.98 -4.65
N ALA A 39 -6.57 -1.04 -3.54
CA ALA A 39 -6.32 -2.02 -2.48
C ALA A 39 -6.40 -3.48 -2.97
N THR A 40 -7.40 -3.79 -3.81
CA THR A 40 -7.55 -5.12 -4.40
C THR A 40 -6.34 -5.47 -5.25
N ALA A 41 -5.87 -4.53 -6.07
CA ALA A 41 -4.69 -4.72 -6.91
C ALA A 41 -3.44 -5.00 -6.08
N MET A 42 -3.21 -4.24 -4.98
CA MET A 42 -2.06 -4.44 -4.09
C MET A 42 -2.09 -5.81 -3.41
N VAL A 43 -3.25 -6.21 -2.89
CA VAL A 43 -3.42 -7.53 -2.28
C VAL A 43 -3.26 -8.65 -3.32
N SER A 44 -3.74 -8.45 -4.54
CA SER A 44 -3.58 -9.40 -5.64
C SER A 44 -2.12 -9.61 -6.05
N ILE A 45 -1.29 -8.55 -6.12
CA ILE A 45 0.16 -8.68 -6.38
C ILE A 45 0.83 -9.61 -5.37
N LEU A 46 0.33 -9.64 -4.13
CA LEU A 46 0.86 -10.52 -3.08
C LEU A 46 0.28 -11.92 -3.15
N ALA A 47 -1.05 -12.06 -3.22
CA ALA A 47 -1.74 -13.31 -2.93
C ALA A 47 -2.34 -14.03 -4.15
N ALA A 48 -2.47 -13.38 -5.31
CA ALA A 48 -3.16 -13.97 -6.46
C ALA A 48 -2.57 -15.33 -6.84
N ARG A 49 -3.43 -16.30 -7.15
CA ARG A 49 -3.00 -17.67 -7.47
C ARG A 49 -2.07 -17.74 -8.69
N GLY A 50 -2.36 -16.92 -9.71
CA GLY A 50 -1.63 -16.92 -10.98
C GLY A 50 -0.30 -16.16 -10.93
N TYR A 51 -0.26 -15.03 -10.23
CA TYR A 51 0.84 -14.06 -10.32
C TYR A 51 1.33 -13.50 -8.99
N GLY A 52 0.72 -13.89 -7.87
CA GLY A 52 1.08 -13.41 -6.54
C GLY A 52 2.52 -13.76 -6.17
N VAL A 53 3.26 -12.81 -5.59
CA VAL A 53 4.65 -12.99 -5.18
C VAL A 53 4.79 -13.75 -3.84
N ALA A 54 3.75 -13.71 -3.00
CA ALA A 54 3.72 -14.28 -1.65
C ALA A 54 2.54 -15.24 -1.47
N ARG A 55 2.30 -16.10 -2.46
CA ARG A 55 1.21 -17.10 -2.43
C ARG A 55 1.26 -17.93 -1.14
N GLY A 56 0.13 -17.99 -0.43
CA GLY A 56 -0.01 -18.73 0.83
C GLY A 56 0.40 -17.95 2.08
N ALA A 57 0.82 -16.69 1.95
CA ALA A 57 0.97 -15.81 3.10
C ALA A 57 -0.40 -15.44 3.69
N HIS A 58 -0.49 -15.40 5.02
CA HIS A 58 -1.58 -14.70 5.71
C HIS A 58 -1.41 -13.19 5.51
N ILE A 59 -2.44 -12.54 4.95
CA ILE A 59 -2.48 -11.11 4.69
C ILE A 59 -3.60 -10.47 5.53
N THR A 60 -3.27 -9.39 6.23
CA THR A 60 -4.28 -8.50 6.82
C THR A 60 -4.26 -7.16 6.09
N ASN A 61 -5.34 -6.81 5.41
CA ASN A 61 -5.53 -5.51 4.80
C ASN A 61 -6.16 -4.55 5.83
N TYR A 62 -5.37 -3.61 6.34
CA TYR A 62 -5.81 -2.55 7.25
C TYR A 62 -6.36 -1.41 6.40
N ALA A 63 -7.68 -1.36 6.29
CA ALA A 63 -8.36 -0.46 5.37
C ALA A 63 -8.52 0.94 5.99
N THR A 64 -7.89 1.93 5.38
CA THR A 64 -7.91 3.36 5.76
C THR A 64 -8.50 4.21 4.63
N PRO A 65 -9.31 5.23 4.94
CA PRO A 65 -9.91 6.09 3.91
C PRO A 65 -8.86 6.97 3.23
N THR A 66 -9.08 7.19 1.94
CA THR A 66 -8.40 8.21 1.13
C THR A 66 -9.19 9.52 1.12
N ARG A 67 -8.66 10.60 0.52
CA ARG A 67 -9.36 11.90 0.47
C ARG A 67 -10.61 11.87 -0.42
N GLU A 68 -10.65 10.93 -1.34
CA GLU A 68 -11.72 10.70 -2.30
C GLU A 68 -12.87 9.89 -1.69
N ASP A 69 -12.62 9.19 -0.58
CA ASP A 69 -13.60 8.40 0.14
C ASP A 69 -14.56 9.27 0.98
N THR A 70 -15.75 8.74 1.27
CA THR A 70 -16.73 9.44 2.12
C THR A 70 -16.65 8.93 3.54
N TYR A 71 -16.26 9.79 4.47
CA TYR A 71 -16.07 9.45 5.88
C TYR A 71 -16.50 10.56 6.85
N GLY A 72 -16.94 10.17 8.04
CA GLY A 72 -17.32 11.09 9.11
C GLY A 72 -16.13 11.57 9.94
N GLY A 73 -16.42 12.30 11.02
CA GLY A 73 -15.39 12.85 11.91
C GLY A 73 -14.58 11.77 12.63
N GLU A 74 -15.18 10.61 12.88
CA GLU A 74 -14.58 9.44 13.50
C GLU A 74 -13.35 8.91 12.75
N CYS A 75 -13.34 9.00 11.42
CA CYS A 75 -12.22 8.56 10.59
C CYS A 75 -11.11 9.61 10.45
N ARG A 76 -11.33 10.86 10.87
CA ARG A 76 -10.26 11.90 10.82
C ARG A 76 -9.13 11.64 11.82
N ALA A 77 -9.39 10.80 12.82
CA ALA A 77 -8.39 10.35 13.77
C ALA A 77 -7.63 9.11 13.27
N SER A 78 -8.22 8.30 12.39
CA SER A 78 -7.61 7.07 11.87
C SER A 78 -6.57 7.39 10.80
N ASN A 79 -5.32 7.49 11.22
CA ASN A 79 -4.19 7.83 10.36
C ASN A 79 -3.33 6.59 10.05
N ILE A 80 -2.36 6.74 9.14
CA ILE A 80 -1.43 5.66 8.75
C ILE A 80 -0.67 5.10 9.98
N ASP A 81 -0.31 5.94 10.95
CA ASP A 81 0.38 5.53 12.17
C ASP A 81 -0.45 4.60 13.08
N ASP A 82 -1.78 4.77 13.13
CA ASP A 82 -2.67 3.84 13.84
C ASP A 82 -2.70 2.48 13.15
N ALA A 83 -2.77 2.47 11.81
CA ALA A 83 -2.76 1.23 11.02
C ALA A 83 -1.42 0.49 11.16
N ILE A 84 -0.29 1.21 11.14
CA ILE A 84 1.04 0.62 11.42
C ILE A 84 1.08 0.03 12.83
N SER A 85 0.62 0.78 13.83
CA SER A 85 0.62 0.32 15.22
C SER A 85 -0.25 -0.91 15.43
N ALA A 86 -1.44 -0.95 14.80
CA ALA A 86 -2.32 -2.10 14.81
C ALA A 86 -1.70 -3.33 14.11
N ALA A 87 -1.10 -3.13 12.93
CA ALA A 87 -0.39 -4.19 12.21
C ALA A 87 0.73 -4.83 13.04
N VAL A 88 1.52 -3.99 13.72
CA VAL A 88 2.57 -4.44 14.62
C VAL A 88 2.02 -5.19 15.82
N ALA A 89 0.93 -4.70 16.43
CA ALA A 89 0.27 -5.37 17.55
C ALA A 89 -0.29 -6.75 17.17
N ASP A 90 -0.81 -6.87 15.95
CA ASP A 90 -1.30 -8.12 15.36
C ASP A 90 -0.16 -9.02 14.83
N GLY A 91 1.12 -8.63 15.03
CA GLY A 91 2.30 -9.44 14.74
C GLY A 91 2.71 -9.46 13.27
N ALA A 92 2.42 -8.41 12.50
CA ALA A 92 2.91 -8.25 11.14
C ALA A 92 4.45 -8.29 11.09
N ARG A 93 4.99 -9.02 10.11
CA ARG A 93 6.45 -9.08 9.85
C ARG A 93 6.87 -8.20 8.69
N VAL A 94 5.95 -7.97 7.76
CA VAL A 94 6.08 -7.04 6.65
C VAL A 94 4.86 -6.15 6.65
N ILE A 95 5.06 -4.84 6.50
CA ILE A 95 4.01 -3.84 6.38
C ILE A 95 4.21 -3.17 5.03
N SER A 96 3.26 -3.35 4.12
CA SER A 96 3.24 -2.73 2.79
C SER A 96 2.32 -1.53 2.82
N ILE A 97 2.83 -0.37 2.42
CA ILE A 97 2.08 0.90 2.38
C ILE A 97 2.21 1.48 0.98
N SER A 98 1.17 1.32 0.18
CA SER A 98 1.14 1.74 -1.22
C SER A 98 0.44 3.10 -1.39
N GLN A 99 0.57 3.97 -0.38
CA GLN A 99 -0.01 5.31 -0.34
C GLN A 99 1.02 6.33 0.20
N GLY A 100 0.90 7.58 -0.23
CA GLY A 100 1.65 8.71 0.35
C GLY A 100 1.02 9.18 1.67
N GLY A 101 1.76 9.96 2.47
CA GLY A 101 1.33 10.42 3.81
C GLY A 101 0.17 11.43 3.84
N GLY A 102 -0.58 11.59 2.73
CA GLY A 102 -1.71 12.53 2.65
C GLY A 102 -1.36 13.99 2.99
N GLY A 103 -0.07 14.35 3.01
CA GLY A 103 0.46 15.59 3.56
C GLY A 103 1.92 15.43 4.00
N LYS A 104 2.51 16.48 4.60
CA LYS A 104 3.86 16.37 5.16
C LYS A 104 3.90 15.30 6.23
N ILE A 105 4.93 14.45 6.19
CA ILE A 105 5.11 13.37 7.16
C ILE A 105 5.10 13.93 8.58
N THR A 106 4.22 13.36 9.39
CA THR A 106 3.99 13.71 10.78
C THR A 106 4.98 13.00 11.71
N ASP A 107 5.13 13.52 12.93
CA ASP A 107 5.94 12.83 13.95
C ASP A 107 5.32 11.49 14.37
N GLY A 108 3.98 11.37 14.32
CA GLY A 108 3.27 10.11 14.59
C GLY A 108 3.67 9.01 13.61
N GLU A 109 3.66 9.30 12.30
CA GLU A 109 4.10 8.35 11.27
C GLU A 109 5.57 7.94 11.47
N ARG A 110 6.46 8.89 11.77
CA ARG A 110 7.87 8.58 12.05
C ARG A 110 8.03 7.66 13.25
N GLN A 111 7.28 7.92 14.33
CA GLN A 111 7.33 7.11 15.55
C GLN A 111 6.75 5.72 15.32
N ALA A 112 5.64 5.59 14.58
CA ALA A 112 5.03 4.31 14.27
C ALA A 112 5.96 3.45 13.40
N ILE A 113 6.57 4.03 12.37
CA ILE A 113 7.56 3.34 11.52
C ILE A 113 8.76 2.90 12.36
N ALA A 114 9.35 3.81 13.15
CA ALA A 114 10.48 3.48 14.01
C ALA A 114 10.12 2.36 15.01
N GLY A 115 8.92 2.40 15.59
CA GLY A 115 8.40 1.37 16.49
C GLY A 115 8.22 0.01 15.81
N ALA A 116 7.71 0.00 14.57
CA ALA A 116 7.57 -1.21 13.76
C ALA A 116 8.94 -1.83 13.47
N VAL A 117 9.90 -1.02 13.00
CA VAL A 117 11.28 -1.46 12.70
C VAL A 117 11.98 -1.97 13.95
N ALA A 118 11.85 -1.27 15.09
CA ALA A 118 12.44 -1.69 16.36
C ALA A 118 11.88 -3.04 16.86
N ARG A 119 10.65 -3.41 16.47
CA ARG A 119 10.02 -4.70 16.75
C ARG A 119 10.32 -5.76 15.68
N GLY A 120 11.16 -5.44 14.71
CA GLY A 120 11.63 -6.34 13.66
C GLY A 120 10.67 -6.51 12.49
N ALA A 121 9.71 -5.60 12.31
CA ALA A 121 8.89 -5.56 11.09
C ALA A 121 9.64 -4.80 9.99
N VAL A 122 9.54 -5.29 8.75
CA VAL A 122 10.01 -4.58 7.57
C VAL A 122 8.88 -3.68 7.06
N VAL A 123 9.14 -2.38 6.94
CA VAL A 123 8.17 -1.41 6.42
C VAL A 123 8.54 -1.07 4.98
N VAL A 124 7.70 -1.45 4.03
CA VAL A 124 7.85 -1.24 2.59
C VAL A 124 6.88 -0.16 2.16
N VAL A 125 7.37 0.87 1.47
CA VAL A 125 6.58 2.06 1.09
C VAL A 125 6.83 2.42 -0.37
N ALA A 126 5.78 2.82 -1.08
CA ALA A 126 5.91 3.39 -2.41
C ALA A 126 6.62 4.75 -2.36
N THR A 127 7.49 5.06 -3.34
CA THR A 127 8.19 6.36 -3.36
C THR A 127 7.32 7.53 -3.82
N GLY A 128 6.28 7.27 -4.62
CA GLY A 128 5.36 8.27 -5.20
C GLY A 128 5.56 8.47 -6.71
N ASN A 129 4.58 9.13 -7.36
CA ASN A 129 4.40 9.17 -8.81
C ASN A 129 4.52 10.58 -9.43
N GLU A 130 5.28 11.48 -8.80
CA GLU A 130 5.34 12.90 -9.15
C GLU A 130 6.61 13.30 -9.91
N SER A 131 7.45 12.34 -10.31
CA SER A 131 8.78 12.58 -10.89
C SER A 131 9.66 13.49 -10.00
N ALA A 132 9.44 13.43 -8.69
CA ALA A 132 10.03 14.35 -7.73
C ALA A 132 11.23 13.72 -6.98
N GLN A 133 12.21 14.56 -6.66
CA GLN A 133 13.31 14.19 -5.79
C GLN A 133 12.94 14.42 -4.33
N ASP A 134 12.98 13.37 -3.51
CA ASP A 134 12.76 13.42 -2.05
C ASP A 134 11.55 14.29 -1.60
N PRO A 135 10.33 14.03 -2.11
CA PRO A 135 9.18 14.87 -1.75
C PRO A 135 8.82 14.72 -0.26
N SER A 136 8.35 15.82 0.32
CA SER A 136 8.24 15.97 1.79
C SER A 136 7.17 15.10 2.46
N ASP A 137 6.29 14.50 1.66
CA ASP A 137 5.21 13.60 2.04
C ASP A 137 5.55 12.11 1.80
N SER A 138 6.73 11.81 1.26
CA SER A 138 7.15 10.44 0.97
C SER A 138 7.65 9.72 2.22
N LEU A 139 6.89 8.71 2.66
CA LEU A 139 7.29 7.83 3.76
C LEU A 139 8.65 7.15 3.51
N ALA A 140 9.09 7.02 2.24
CA ALA A 140 10.41 6.52 1.88
C ALA A 140 11.56 7.35 2.47
N SER A 141 11.32 8.62 2.82
CA SER A 141 12.29 9.48 3.49
C SER A 141 12.46 9.20 4.99
N VAL A 142 11.65 8.31 5.57
CA VAL A 142 11.73 7.94 6.98
C VAL A 142 12.77 6.83 7.14
N ASN A 143 13.76 7.04 8.01
CA ASN A 143 14.80 6.05 8.27
C ASN A 143 14.20 4.71 8.71
N GLY A 144 14.65 3.62 8.08
CA GLY A 144 14.20 2.26 8.36
C GLY A 144 13.12 1.75 7.40
N THR A 145 12.53 2.60 6.55
CA THR A 145 11.67 2.13 5.47
C THR A 145 12.48 1.59 4.29
N VAL A 146 11.90 0.63 3.58
CA VAL A 146 12.32 0.21 2.24
C VAL A 146 11.46 0.97 1.24
N GLY A 147 11.99 2.06 0.70
CA GLY A 147 11.32 2.82 -0.36
C GLY A 147 11.46 2.12 -1.71
N VAL A 148 10.33 1.89 -2.39
CA VAL A 148 10.26 1.18 -3.68
C VAL A 148 9.85 2.12 -4.80
N GLY A 149 10.74 2.23 -5.80
CA GLY A 149 10.50 2.98 -7.03
C GLY A 149 10.06 2.07 -8.17
N ALA A 150 9.39 2.65 -9.16
CA ALA A 150 8.81 1.91 -10.28
C ALA A 150 9.79 1.82 -11.46
N SER A 151 10.03 0.61 -11.95
CA SER A 151 10.79 0.34 -13.17
C SER A 151 9.93 -0.24 -14.28
N ASP A 152 10.39 -0.11 -15.51
CA ASP A 152 9.88 -0.88 -16.64
C ASP A 152 10.45 -2.32 -16.65
N SER A 153 10.03 -3.12 -17.62
CA SER A 153 10.49 -4.50 -17.80
C SER A 153 11.97 -4.64 -18.17
N ALA A 154 12.64 -3.55 -18.56
CA ALA A 154 14.08 -3.48 -18.80
C ALA A 154 14.86 -3.00 -17.57
N GLY A 155 14.19 -2.78 -16.43
CA GLY A 155 14.80 -2.29 -15.20
C GLY A 155 15.14 -0.79 -15.23
N ARG A 156 14.61 -0.03 -16.20
CA ARG A 156 14.79 1.43 -16.25
C ARG A 156 13.73 2.10 -15.38
N ILE A 157 14.11 3.14 -14.65
CA ILE A 157 13.17 3.92 -13.85
C ILE A 157 12.04 4.47 -14.73
N GLN A 158 10.79 4.30 -14.27
CA GLN A 158 9.63 4.86 -14.92
C GLN A 158 9.62 6.38 -14.80
N PRO A 159 9.19 7.13 -15.83
CA PRO A 159 9.27 8.59 -15.82
C PRO A 159 8.53 9.25 -14.66
N TYR A 160 7.45 8.63 -14.17
CA TYR A 160 6.66 9.12 -13.04
C TYR A 160 7.29 8.81 -11.67
N SER A 161 8.19 7.83 -11.57
CA SER A 161 8.70 7.38 -10.27
C SER A 161 9.48 8.50 -9.58
N ASN A 162 9.12 8.78 -8.33
CA ASN A 162 9.98 9.57 -7.45
C ASN A 162 11.32 8.87 -7.22
N TYR A 163 12.32 9.67 -6.86
CA TYR A 163 13.69 9.23 -6.66
C TYR A 163 14.35 10.02 -5.52
N GLY A 164 15.56 9.63 -5.13
CA GLY A 164 16.34 10.33 -4.12
C GLY A 164 16.88 9.40 -3.06
N ARG A 165 17.09 9.93 -1.86
CA ARG A 165 17.77 9.24 -0.76
C ARG A 165 16.91 8.15 -0.12
N GLY A 166 15.58 8.29 -0.18
CA GLY A 166 14.63 7.31 0.35
C GLY A 166 14.43 6.08 -0.54
N LEU A 167 14.87 6.14 -1.81
CA LEU A 167 14.75 5.04 -2.74
C LEU A 167 15.77 3.94 -2.40
N ALA A 168 15.28 2.76 -2.02
CA ALA A 168 16.11 1.62 -1.66
C ALA A 168 16.21 0.58 -2.77
N VAL A 169 15.12 0.34 -3.51
CA VAL A 169 15.04 -0.68 -4.55
C VAL A 169 14.05 -0.28 -5.64
N MET A 170 14.23 -0.83 -6.84
CA MET A 170 13.33 -0.68 -7.97
C MET A 170 12.59 -1.98 -8.23
N ALA A 171 11.31 -1.89 -8.60
CA ALA A 171 10.50 -3.04 -8.98
C ALA A 171 9.51 -2.67 -10.10
N PRO A 172 8.99 -3.66 -10.86
CA PRO A 172 8.07 -3.38 -11.96
C PRO A 172 6.83 -2.60 -11.51
N GLY A 173 6.60 -1.42 -12.08
CA GLY A 173 5.46 -0.56 -11.71
C GLY A 173 4.20 -0.75 -12.55
N ASP A 174 4.27 -1.56 -13.61
CA ASP A 174 3.16 -1.78 -14.55
C ASP A 174 2.39 -3.06 -14.18
N LEU A 175 1.06 -2.95 -14.12
CA LEU A 175 0.17 -3.96 -13.56
C LEU A 175 -1.14 -4.04 -14.35
N ASN A 176 -1.69 -5.24 -14.50
CA ASN A 176 -3.09 -5.44 -14.88
C ASN A 176 -3.94 -5.77 -13.65
N TYR A 177 -5.09 -5.13 -13.49
CA TYR A 177 -5.98 -5.31 -12.34
C TYR A 177 -7.46 -5.21 -12.74
N HIS A 178 -8.36 -5.63 -11.85
CA HIS A 178 -9.81 -5.48 -12.02
C HIS A 178 -10.29 -4.08 -11.60
N ASP A 179 -10.77 -3.29 -12.55
CA ASP A 179 -11.39 -1.98 -12.31
C ASP A 179 -12.83 -2.15 -11.79
N LEU A 180 -12.99 -1.97 -10.48
CA LEU A 180 -14.28 -2.13 -9.80
C LEU A 180 -15.25 -0.98 -10.10
N GLY A 181 -14.76 0.17 -10.57
CA GLY A 181 -15.60 1.28 -11.03
C GLY A 181 -16.25 1.02 -12.39
N ASN A 182 -15.65 0.14 -13.19
CA ASN A 182 -16.10 -0.21 -14.54
C ASN A 182 -16.54 -1.69 -14.66
N GLY A 183 -17.23 -2.20 -13.64
CA GLY A 183 -17.83 -3.54 -13.66
C GLY A 183 -16.82 -4.69 -13.60
N GLY A 184 -15.60 -4.46 -13.11
CA GLY A 184 -14.56 -5.47 -12.94
C GLY A 184 -13.78 -5.80 -14.20
N GLN A 185 -13.78 -4.93 -15.22
CA GLN A 185 -12.96 -5.10 -16.41
C GLN A 185 -11.46 -5.11 -16.04
N VAL A 186 -10.67 -5.95 -16.72
CA VAL A 186 -9.22 -5.95 -16.53
C VAL A 186 -8.61 -4.81 -17.35
N VAL A 187 -7.89 -3.92 -16.68
CA VAL A 187 -7.21 -2.78 -17.31
C VAL A 187 -5.77 -2.68 -16.82
N SER A 188 -4.92 -1.99 -17.58
CA SER A 188 -3.53 -1.74 -17.21
C SER A 188 -3.40 -0.41 -16.46
N THR A 189 -2.59 -0.40 -15.41
CA THR A 189 -2.14 0.82 -14.70
C THR A 189 -0.63 0.78 -14.48
N SER A 190 -0.09 1.91 -14.05
CA SER A 190 1.31 2.10 -13.73
C SER A 190 1.44 2.95 -12.48
N GLY A 191 2.27 2.56 -11.52
CA GLY A 191 2.56 3.36 -10.34
C GLY A 191 3.55 2.69 -9.39
N THR A 192 4.24 3.49 -8.58
CA THR A 192 5.11 2.99 -7.50
C THR A 192 4.34 2.20 -6.46
N SER A 193 3.02 2.38 -6.38
CA SER A 193 2.15 1.56 -5.54
C SER A 193 2.27 0.07 -5.87
N ALA A 194 2.39 -0.27 -7.16
CA ALA A 194 2.48 -1.65 -7.65
C ALA A 194 3.89 -2.24 -7.59
N ALA A 195 4.91 -1.41 -7.34
CA ALA A 195 6.31 -1.79 -7.31
C ALA A 195 6.66 -2.45 -5.96
#